data_AF-A0A2K8K705-F1
#
_entry.id   AF-A0A2K8K705-F1
#
_cell.length_a   1.000
_cell.length_b   1.000
_cell.length_c   1.000
_cell.angle_alpha   90.00
_cell.angle_beta   90.00
_cell.angle_gamma   90.00
#
_symmetry.space_group_name_H-M   'P 1'
#
loop_
_entity.id
_entity.type
_entity.pdbx_description
1 polymer ?
#
loop_
_entity_poly.entity_id
_entity_poly.type
_entity_poly.pdbx_seq_one_letter_code
_entity_poly.pdbx_strand_id
1 'polypeptide(L)'
;MALLGANHATAQHSFEGQTIEVVVPFAPGGATDVAARFLERFLERHLEGNPNVEVTNRGGGGSILGANWFQQNARPDGQTVLFTTSSTANPYVLGQPEVEYDLAAMRMAYGLPFGSVTYVAANTGIETPEDFVNASGPLLYGGIAAAASDLPTLLSFEVLGVDVRSVLGFTGRGPIRLAFERGETNVDFQFTPVYMTQVASSVEDGSSVALMTGGSMDENGRLIARDPAVPDLPSVYEVYVDVFGEEPSGVEWDAYQAMGALTLAYGLTAYLHPDTPDEIVNAFADAVARINEDPEFIEEGQQVVGGYAMTSPVDAEAALRAALQPSDEVREYLINLLTDKFDVQF
;
A
#
# COMPACT_ATOMS: atom_id res chain seq x y z
N MET A 1 -20.42 49.00 16.03
CA MET A 1 -19.04 48.87 15.51
C MET A 1 -18.92 47.45 14.98
N ALA A 2 -19.09 47.26 13.67
CA ALA A 2 -19.07 45.94 13.05
C ALA A 2 -17.61 45.55 12.79
N LEU A 3 -17.15 44.47 13.42
CA LEU A 3 -15.88 43.82 13.09
C LEU A 3 -16.11 42.96 11.84
N LEU A 4 -15.72 43.50 10.68
CA LEU A 4 -15.53 42.71 9.47
C LEU A 4 -14.29 41.84 9.70
N GLY A 5 -14.51 40.55 9.97
CA GLY A 5 -13.45 39.55 9.92
C GLY A 5 -12.97 39.43 8.48
N ALA A 6 -11.70 39.75 8.24
CA ALA A 6 -11.06 39.45 6.97
C ALA A 6 -10.90 37.92 6.89
N ASN A 7 -11.75 37.26 6.11
CA ASN A 7 -11.41 35.96 5.56
C ASN A 7 -10.20 36.21 4.64
N HIS A 8 -9.02 35.77 5.05
CA HIS A 8 -7.95 35.51 4.10
C HIS A 8 -8.40 34.32 3.26
N ALA A 9 -9.05 34.60 2.13
CA ALA A 9 -9.04 33.66 1.02
C ALA A 9 -7.58 33.56 0.57
N THR A 10 -6.87 32.54 1.04
CA THR A 10 -5.63 32.12 0.41
C THR A 10 -5.97 31.80 -1.03
N ALA A 11 -5.42 32.55 -1.97
CA ALA A 11 -5.58 32.23 -3.39
C ALA A 11 -5.05 30.81 -3.60
N GLN A 12 -5.91 29.92 -4.10
CA GLN A 12 -5.55 28.53 -4.37
C GLN A 12 -4.43 28.52 -5.42
N HIS A 13 -3.35 27.76 -5.17
CA HIS A 13 -2.24 27.68 -6.12
C HIS A 13 -2.74 27.04 -7.43
N SER A 14 -2.55 27.74 -8.55
CA SER A 14 -3.01 27.30 -9.88
C SER A 14 -1.85 26.80 -10.74
N PHE A 15 -2.05 25.66 -11.37
CA PHE A 15 -1.13 25.04 -12.33
C PHE A 15 -1.49 25.39 -13.78
N GLU A 16 -2.22 26.49 -14.03
CA GLU A 16 -2.62 26.89 -15.39
C GLU A 16 -1.41 27.01 -16.34
N GLY A 17 -1.47 26.31 -17.46
CA GLY A 17 -0.40 26.29 -18.47
C GLY A 17 0.85 25.51 -18.06
N GLN A 18 0.80 24.76 -16.94
CA GLN A 18 1.89 23.91 -16.48
C GLN A 18 1.68 22.44 -16.90
N THR A 19 2.75 21.64 -16.75
CA THR A 19 2.71 20.19 -16.91
C THR A 19 3.27 19.55 -15.65
N ILE A 20 2.56 18.56 -15.13
CA ILE A 20 2.98 17.77 -13.96
C ILE A 20 3.47 16.41 -14.47
N GLU A 21 4.76 16.12 -14.28
CA GLU A 21 5.36 14.80 -14.53
C GLU A 21 5.10 13.90 -13.32
N VAL A 22 4.28 12.87 -13.48
CA VAL A 22 4.10 11.80 -12.50
C VAL A 22 5.08 10.68 -12.81
N VAL A 23 6.12 10.59 -12.00
CA VAL A 23 7.23 9.66 -12.12
C VAL A 23 6.87 8.36 -11.41
N VAL A 24 6.74 7.28 -12.16
CA VAL A 24 6.49 5.93 -11.65
C VAL A 24 7.80 5.13 -11.70
N PRO A 25 8.41 4.71 -10.59
CA PRO A 25 9.73 4.07 -10.58
C PRO A 25 9.68 2.57 -10.96
N PHE A 26 8.76 2.19 -11.84
CA PHE A 26 8.51 0.81 -12.26
C PHE A 26 8.31 0.73 -13.78
N ALA A 27 8.34 -0.48 -14.33
CA ALA A 27 8.08 -0.71 -15.74
C ALA A 27 6.61 -0.38 -16.11
N PRO A 28 6.34 0.06 -17.35
CA PRO A 28 4.97 0.29 -17.84
C PRO A 28 4.09 -0.96 -17.77
N GLY A 29 2.79 -0.79 -17.56
CA GLY A 29 1.79 -1.87 -17.54
C GLY A 29 1.67 -2.64 -16.22
N GLY A 30 2.52 -2.35 -15.23
CA GLY A 30 2.34 -2.85 -13.86
C GLY A 30 1.20 -2.14 -13.12
N ALA A 31 0.76 -2.69 -11.98
CA ALA A 31 -0.36 -2.15 -11.21
C ALA A 31 -0.20 -0.65 -10.86
N THR A 32 1.00 -0.22 -10.46
CA THR A 32 1.31 1.19 -10.17
C THR A 32 1.16 2.09 -11.40
N ASP A 33 1.60 1.64 -12.58
CA ASP A 33 1.47 2.39 -13.84
C ASP A 33 -0.01 2.51 -14.25
N VAL A 34 -0.77 1.42 -14.13
CA VAL A 34 -2.22 1.42 -14.39
C VAL A 34 -2.94 2.38 -13.45
N ALA A 35 -2.63 2.35 -12.15
CA ALA A 35 -3.21 3.27 -11.18
C ALA A 35 -2.83 4.73 -11.48
N ALA A 36 -1.56 5.01 -11.81
CA ALA A 36 -1.11 6.36 -12.15
C ALA A 36 -1.86 6.93 -13.36
N ARG A 37 -2.00 6.13 -14.42
CA ARG A 37 -2.70 6.53 -15.66
C ARG A 37 -4.21 6.65 -15.48
N PHE A 38 -4.78 5.87 -14.56
CA PHE A 38 -6.18 6.05 -14.16
C PHE A 38 -6.39 7.39 -13.46
N LEU A 39 -5.50 7.74 -12.52
CA LEU A 39 -5.57 8.99 -11.77
C LEU A 39 -5.24 10.23 -12.61
N GLU A 40 -4.42 10.09 -13.66
CA GLU A 40 -3.97 11.16 -14.57
C GLU A 40 -5.11 12.11 -14.95
N ARG A 41 -6.15 11.60 -15.63
CA ARG A 41 -7.29 12.41 -16.10
C ARG A 41 -8.13 13.05 -14.97
N PHE A 42 -8.09 12.49 -13.76
CA PHE A 42 -8.79 13.06 -12.62
C PHE A 42 -7.98 14.20 -12.01
N LEU A 43 -6.66 14.03 -11.91
CA LEU A 43 -5.75 15.09 -11.51
C LEU A 43 -5.80 16.26 -12.50
N GLU A 44 -5.81 16.01 -13.82
CA GLU A 44 -5.95 17.05 -14.85
C GLU A 44 -7.23 17.88 -14.69
N ARG A 45 -8.35 17.24 -14.33
CA ARG A 45 -9.64 17.92 -14.20
C ARG A 45 -9.84 18.64 -12.87
N HIS A 46 -9.19 18.15 -11.81
CA HIS A 46 -9.47 18.57 -10.44
C HIS A 46 -8.33 19.35 -9.79
N LEU A 47 -7.13 19.36 -10.35
CA LEU A 47 -6.11 20.34 -9.96
C LEU A 47 -6.47 21.72 -10.51
N GLU A 48 -6.23 22.76 -9.70
CA GLU A 48 -6.53 24.13 -10.09
C GLU A 48 -5.73 24.53 -11.33
N GLY A 49 -6.40 25.17 -12.30
CA GLY A 49 -5.79 25.54 -13.58
C GLY A 49 -5.78 24.44 -14.64
N ASN A 50 -6.26 23.24 -14.33
CA ASN A 50 -6.35 22.09 -15.22
C ASN A 50 -5.03 21.81 -15.98
N PRO A 51 -3.93 21.51 -15.28
CA PRO A 51 -2.64 21.24 -15.92
C PRO A 51 -2.71 19.97 -16.77
N ASN A 52 -1.75 19.84 -17.69
CA ASN A 52 -1.44 18.57 -18.33
C ASN A 52 -0.75 17.66 -17.31
N VAL A 53 -1.17 16.40 -17.19
CA VAL A 53 -0.52 15.43 -16.29
C VAL A 53 0.06 14.31 -17.14
N GLU A 54 1.35 14.02 -17.00
CA GLU A 54 2.03 13.00 -17.81
C GLU A 54 2.68 11.94 -16.94
N VAL A 55 2.26 10.68 -17.11
CA VAL A 55 2.88 9.54 -16.43
C VAL A 55 4.14 9.08 -17.17
N THR A 56 5.29 9.20 -16.50
CA THR A 56 6.60 8.76 -16.99
C THR A 56 7.17 7.63 -16.13
N ASN A 57 7.50 6.51 -16.77
CA ASN A 57 8.10 5.36 -16.10
C ASN A 57 9.64 5.48 -16.01
N ARG A 58 10.19 5.37 -14.80
CA ARG A 58 11.64 5.37 -14.52
C ARG A 58 12.02 4.15 -13.67
N GLY A 59 11.88 2.96 -14.25
CA GLY A 59 12.18 1.70 -13.56
C GLY A 59 13.67 1.41 -13.34
N GLY A 60 13.96 0.47 -12.44
CA GLY A 60 15.29 -0.11 -12.21
C GLY A 60 15.66 -0.23 -10.73
N GLY A 61 16.45 -1.24 -10.38
CA GLY A 61 16.93 -1.46 -9.00
C GLY A 61 15.81 -1.63 -7.97
N GLY A 62 14.73 -2.33 -8.32
CA GLY A 62 13.58 -2.52 -7.42
C GLY A 62 12.69 -1.29 -7.19
N SER A 63 13.05 -0.14 -7.79
CA SER A 63 12.47 1.21 -7.73
C SER A 63 13.50 2.26 -7.30
N ILE A 64 14.61 1.83 -6.69
CA ILE A 64 15.63 2.68 -6.08
C ILE A 64 16.18 3.69 -7.09
N LEU A 65 16.44 3.28 -8.34
CA LEU A 65 17.01 4.19 -9.34
C LEU A 65 16.04 5.33 -9.70
N GLY A 66 14.76 5.05 -9.83
CA GLY A 66 13.73 6.06 -10.12
C GLY A 66 13.50 7.00 -8.94
N ALA A 67 13.50 6.47 -7.72
CA ALA A 67 13.34 7.25 -6.49
C ALA A 67 14.59 8.13 -6.18
N ASN A 68 15.81 7.61 -6.35
CA ASN A 68 17.04 8.40 -6.27
C ASN A 68 17.05 9.52 -7.32
N TRP A 69 16.62 9.21 -8.56
CA TRP A 69 16.48 10.24 -9.59
C TRP A 69 15.52 11.35 -9.15
N PHE A 70 14.36 10.98 -8.59
CA PHE A 70 13.41 11.98 -8.09
C PHE A 70 14.02 12.87 -7.01
N GLN A 71 14.65 12.28 -5.99
CA GLN A 71 15.35 13.00 -4.91
C GLN A 71 16.35 14.04 -5.44
N GLN A 72 17.04 13.71 -6.53
CA GLN A 72 18.08 14.57 -7.11
C GLN A 72 17.55 15.63 -8.09
N ASN A 73 16.37 15.44 -8.67
CA ASN A 73 15.91 16.22 -9.84
C ASN A 73 14.59 16.96 -9.62
N ALA A 74 13.75 16.55 -8.67
CA ALA A 74 12.50 17.23 -8.39
C ALA A 74 12.75 18.65 -7.86
N ARG A 75 11.87 19.58 -8.23
CA ARG A 75 11.89 20.96 -7.73
C ARG A 75 10.72 21.16 -6.75
N PRO A 76 10.80 22.15 -5.84
CA PRO A 76 9.71 22.48 -4.90
C PRO A 76 8.52 23.20 -5.55
N ASP A 77 8.30 23.03 -6.85
CA ASP A 77 7.26 23.72 -7.64
C ASP A 77 6.02 22.84 -7.91
N GLY A 78 5.98 21.62 -7.39
CA GLY A 78 4.86 20.70 -7.55
C GLY A 78 4.73 20.05 -8.94
N GLN A 79 5.66 20.31 -9.86
CA GLN A 79 5.58 19.82 -11.25
C GLN A 79 6.24 18.45 -11.45
N THR A 80 6.97 17.94 -10.48
CA THR A 80 7.49 16.57 -10.48
C THR A 80 6.95 15.85 -9.27
N VAL A 81 6.24 14.74 -9.49
CA VAL A 81 5.59 13.93 -8.46
C VAL A 81 6.13 12.50 -8.55
N LEU A 82 6.63 11.93 -7.45
CA LEU A 82 7.01 10.51 -7.41
C LEU A 82 5.81 9.69 -6.96
N PHE A 83 5.20 8.90 -7.84
CA PHE A 83 4.13 7.98 -7.47
C PHE A 83 4.66 6.56 -7.34
N THR A 84 4.72 6.07 -6.11
CA THR A 84 5.47 4.86 -5.76
C THR A 84 4.75 3.97 -4.74
N THR A 85 5.39 2.87 -4.35
CA THR A 85 4.81 1.86 -3.45
C THR A 85 5.71 1.52 -2.27
N SER A 86 5.23 0.60 -1.40
CA SER A 86 6.05 -0.05 -0.37
C SER A 86 7.33 -0.68 -0.90
N SER A 87 7.42 -1.09 -2.17
CA SER A 87 8.69 -1.56 -2.76
C SER A 87 9.80 -0.49 -2.75
N THR A 88 9.44 0.80 -2.64
CA THR A 88 10.38 1.90 -2.40
C THR A 88 10.52 2.24 -0.93
N ALA A 89 9.46 2.10 -0.13
CA ALA A 89 9.51 2.36 1.31
C ALA A 89 10.36 1.32 2.06
N ASN A 90 10.22 0.03 1.75
CA ASN A 90 10.90 -1.07 2.42
C ASN A 90 12.44 -0.95 2.39
N PRO A 91 13.11 -0.78 1.23
CA PRO A 91 14.57 -0.65 1.20
C PRO A 91 15.05 0.60 1.96
N TYR A 92 14.25 1.67 2.03
CA TYR A 92 14.54 2.85 2.85
C TYR A 92 14.43 2.54 4.35
N VAL A 93 13.35 1.91 4.77
CA VAL A 93 13.13 1.51 6.18
C VAL A 93 14.20 0.53 6.67
N LEU A 94 14.58 -0.41 5.80
CA LEU A 94 15.58 -1.44 6.05
C LEU A 94 17.03 -0.94 5.89
N GLY A 95 17.22 0.32 5.48
CA GLY A 95 18.54 0.95 5.42
C GLY A 95 19.46 0.39 4.34
N GLN A 96 18.93 0.00 3.18
CA GLN A 96 19.75 -0.50 2.07
C GLN A 96 20.73 0.58 1.58
N PRO A 97 22.01 0.23 1.35
CA PRO A 97 23.06 1.21 1.06
C PRO A 97 22.89 1.94 -0.27
N GLU A 98 22.15 1.38 -1.23
CA GLU A 98 21.85 2.01 -2.53
C GLU A 98 20.78 3.11 -2.45
N VAL A 99 20.08 3.22 -1.32
CA VAL A 99 19.03 4.23 -1.10
C VAL A 99 19.66 5.58 -0.78
N GLU A 100 19.46 6.55 -1.67
CA GLU A 100 19.88 7.95 -1.49
C GLU A 100 18.70 8.89 -1.23
N TYR A 101 17.47 8.43 -1.44
CA TYR A 101 16.24 9.19 -1.19
C TYR A 101 15.85 9.17 0.29
N ASP A 102 15.25 10.27 0.74
CA ASP A 102 14.67 10.38 2.08
C ASP A 102 13.16 10.58 1.97
N LEU A 103 12.40 9.48 1.98
CA LEU A 103 10.94 9.52 1.92
C LEU A 103 10.34 10.24 3.13
N ALA A 104 10.98 10.14 4.30
CA ALA A 104 10.48 10.79 5.51
C ALA A 104 10.70 12.30 5.50
N ALA A 105 11.58 12.84 4.64
CA ALA A 105 11.73 14.27 4.42
C ALA A 105 10.78 14.83 3.35
N MET A 106 10.38 14.00 2.38
CA MET A 106 9.47 14.41 1.30
C MET A 106 8.08 14.82 1.80
N ARG A 107 7.37 15.59 0.97
CA ARG A 107 5.97 15.99 1.23
C ARG A 107 5.04 15.00 0.53
N MET A 108 3.87 14.74 1.11
CA MET A 108 2.87 13.92 0.44
C MET A 108 2.07 14.78 -0.55
N ALA A 109 1.79 14.26 -1.74
CA ALA A 109 0.87 14.85 -2.71
C ALA A 109 -0.53 14.23 -2.57
N TYR A 110 -0.59 12.89 -2.59
CA TYR A 110 -1.81 12.12 -2.44
C TYR A 110 -1.46 10.66 -2.18
N GLY A 111 -2.42 9.88 -1.69
CA GLY A 111 -2.30 8.43 -1.54
C GLY A 111 -3.47 7.71 -2.19
N LEU A 112 -3.30 6.41 -2.41
CA LEU A 112 -4.37 5.52 -2.83
C LEU A 112 -4.22 4.21 -2.03
N PRO A 113 -4.99 4.03 -0.95
CA PRO A 113 -4.91 2.83 -0.14
C PRO A 113 -5.53 1.66 -0.89
N PHE A 114 -5.17 0.44 -0.46
CA PHE A 114 -5.79 -0.79 -0.90
C PHE A 114 -5.59 -1.85 0.17
N GLY A 115 -6.50 -2.82 0.25
CA GLY A 115 -6.32 -3.96 1.13
C GLY A 115 -5.66 -5.15 0.45
N SER A 116 -5.62 -6.23 1.20
CA SER A 116 -5.24 -7.55 0.71
C SER A 116 -6.14 -8.59 1.35
N VAL A 117 -6.40 -9.69 0.63
CA VAL A 117 -7.15 -10.84 1.13
C VAL A 117 -6.26 -12.07 1.08
N THR A 118 -6.09 -12.72 2.22
CA THR A 118 -5.41 -14.02 2.34
C THR A 118 -6.45 -15.14 2.26
N TYR A 119 -6.16 -16.15 1.46
CA TYR A 119 -7.05 -17.27 1.21
C TYR A 119 -6.26 -18.58 1.04
N VAL A 120 -6.97 -19.69 1.21
CA VAL A 120 -6.41 -21.04 1.13
C VAL A 120 -7.20 -21.91 0.16
N ALA A 121 -6.56 -22.96 -0.34
CA ALA A 121 -7.25 -23.94 -1.18
C ALA A 121 -8.20 -24.78 -0.32
N ALA A 122 -9.42 -25.04 -0.81
CA ALA A 122 -10.43 -25.79 -0.04
C ALA A 122 -9.98 -27.23 0.31
N ASN A 123 -9.05 -27.81 -0.46
CA ASN A 123 -8.50 -29.13 -0.21
C ASN A 123 -7.58 -29.21 1.03
N THR A 124 -7.27 -28.07 1.66
CA THR A 124 -6.55 -28.00 2.95
C THR A 124 -7.42 -28.46 4.12
N GLY A 125 -8.76 -28.43 3.97
CA GLY A 125 -9.71 -28.68 5.04
C GLY A 125 -9.88 -27.51 6.02
N ILE A 126 -9.31 -26.34 5.71
CA ILE A 126 -9.45 -25.10 6.47
C ILE A 126 -10.70 -24.37 5.97
N GLU A 127 -11.66 -24.13 6.86
CA GLU A 127 -12.92 -23.45 6.52
C GLU A 127 -13.02 -22.07 7.19
N THR A 128 -12.26 -21.84 8.27
CA THR A 128 -12.29 -20.61 9.06
C THR A 128 -10.87 -20.08 9.34
N PRO A 129 -10.74 -18.80 9.75
CA PRO A 129 -9.46 -18.27 10.24
C PRO A 129 -8.91 -19.03 11.45
N GLU A 130 -9.79 -19.51 12.34
CA GLU A 130 -9.39 -20.33 13.49
C GLU A 130 -8.79 -21.67 13.05
N ASP A 131 -9.33 -22.32 12.02
CA ASP A 131 -8.74 -23.53 11.45
C ASP A 131 -7.36 -23.25 10.85
N PHE A 132 -7.17 -22.08 10.25
CA PHE A 132 -5.88 -21.67 9.67
C PHE A 132 -4.82 -21.47 10.76
N VAL A 133 -5.17 -20.80 11.87
CA VAL A 133 -4.25 -20.61 13.00
C VAL A 133 -3.89 -21.95 13.66
N ASN A 134 -4.86 -22.86 13.75
CA ASN A 134 -4.67 -24.19 14.34
C ASN A 134 -4.22 -25.28 13.34
N ALA A 135 -3.87 -24.88 12.11
CA ALA A 135 -3.53 -25.83 11.06
C ALA A 135 -2.27 -26.64 11.41
N SER A 136 -2.35 -27.95 11.24
CA SER A 136 -1.22 -28.88 11.43
C SER A 136 -0.74 -29.52 10.12
N GLY A 137 -1.46 -29.28 9.02
CA GLY A 137 -1.10 -29.73 7.68
C GLY A 137 -0.09 -28.79 7.02
N PRO A 138 0.56 -29.21 5.92
CA PRO A 138 1.53 -28.37 5.22
C PRO A 138 0.85 -27.16 4.59
N LEU A 139 1.23 -25.97 5.04
CA LEU A 139 0.86 -24.69 4.43
C LEU A 139 2.02 -24.19 3.57
N LEU A 140 1.75 -24.00 2.28
CA LEU A 140 2.68 -23.58 1.25
C LEU A 140 2.19 -22.26 0.67
N TYR A 141 2.89 -21.19 1.02
CA TYR A 141 2.63 -19.85 0.51
C TYR A 141 3.50 -19.54 -0.70
N GLY A 142 2.91 -19.00 -1.76
CA GLY A 142 3.67 -18.48 -2.90
C GLY A 142 3.93 -16.99 -2.78
N GLY A 143 5.19 -16.56 -2.97
CA GLY A 143 5.59 -15.16 -2.85
C GLY A 143 6.61 -14.71 -3.90
N ILE A 144 6.77 -13.40 -4.03
CA ILE A 144 7.77 -12.77 -4.90
C ILE A 144 9.09 -12.66 -4.14
N ALA A 145 9.09 -11.91 -3.02
CA ALA A 145 10.26 -11.67 -2.20
C ALA A 145 9.87 -11.23 -0.78
N ALA A 146 10.58 -11.77 0.23
CA ALA A 146 10.24 -11.52 1.63
C ALA A 146 10.37 -10.05 2.06
N ALA A 147 11.38 -9.34 1.55
CA ALA A 147 11.62 -7.92 1.89
C ALA A 147 10.79 -6.92 1.04
N ALA A 148 9.83 -7.40 0.25
CA ALA A 148 9.02 -6.59 -0.67
C ALA A 148 7.54 -6.57 -0.23
N SER A 149 6.63 -6.54 -1.21
CA SER A 149 5.18 -6.46 -0.96
C SER A 149 4.58 -7.67 -0.25
N ASP A 150 5.29 -8.80 -0.15
CA ASP A 150 4.83 -9.98 0.58
C ASP A 150 5.04 -9.84 2.11
N LEU A 151 5.88 -8.90 2.55
CA LEU A 151 6.29 -8.75 3.95
C LEU A 151 5.12 -8.64 4.94
N PRO A 152 4.07 -7.82 4.71
CA PRO A 152 2.96 -7.75 5.66
C PRO A 152 2.21 -9.07 5.83
N THR A 153 2.04 -9.85 4.75
CA THR A 153 1.41 -11.17 4.81
C THR A 153 2.31 -12.18 5.53
N LEU A 154 3.63 -12.12 5.32
CA LEU A 154 4.56 -12.95 6.07
C LEU A 154 4.53 -12.61 7.57
N LEU A 155 4.51 -11.32 7.92
CA LEU A 155 4.40 -10.85 9.28
C LEU A 155 3.06 -11.24 9.94
N SER A 156 1.95 -11.28 9.19
CA SER A 156 0.69 -11.76 9.77
C SER A 156 0.76 -13.23 10.15
N PHE A 157 1.53 -14.06 9.45
CA PHE A 157 1.79 -15.44 9.86
C PHE A 157 2.62 -15.51 11.14
N GLU A 158 3.64 -14.66 11.30
CA GLU A 158 4.41 -14.58 12.56
C GLU A 158 3.52 -14.13 13.73
N VAL A 159 2.73 -13.08 13.54
CA VAL A 159 1.79 -12.55 14.55
C VAL A 159 0.79 -13.61 14.99
N LEU A 160 0.26 -14.39 14.05
CA LEU A 160 -0.71 -15.45 14.33
C LEU A 160 -0.05 -16.77 14.77
N GLY A 161 1.28 -16.87 14.74
CA GLY A 161 2.02 -18.08 15.09
C GLY A 161 1.80 -19.26 14.12
N VAL A 162 1.47 -18.99 12.85
CA VAL A 162 1.15 -20.03 11.86
C VAL A 162 2.40 -20.50 11.15
N ASP A 163 2.65 -21.82 11.16
CA ASP A 163 3.79 -22.41 10.43
C ASP A 163 3.48 -22.52 8.93
N VAL A 164 3.83 -21.45 8.20
CA VAL A 164 3.68 -21.38 6.75
C VAL A 164 5.06 -21.46 6.09
N ARG A 165 5.23 -22.44 5.21
CA ARG A 165 6.42 -22.51 4.35
C ARG A 165 6.26 -21.62 3.13
N SER A 166 7.12 -20.62 2.99
CA SER A 166 7.13 -19.73 1.84
C SER A 166 7.97 -20.28 0.68
N VAL A 167 7.41 -20.25 -0.53
CA VAL A 167 8.06 -20.53 -1.80
C VAL A 167 8.17 -19.19 -2.55
N LEU A 168 9.34 -18.56 -2.44
CA LEU A 168 9.62 -17.22 -2.99
C LEU A 168 10.31 -17.31 -4.37
N GLY A 169 10.36 -16.18 -5.08
CA GLY A 169 11.05 -16.06 -6.37
C GLY A 169 10.14 -16.06 -7.59
N PHE A 170 8.82 -16.00 -7.41
CA PHE A 170 7.90 -15.80 -8.52
C PHE A 170 8.04 -14.40 -9.13
N THR A 171 7.75 -14.27 -10.42
CA THR A 171 7.89 -13.00 -11.16
C THR A 171 6.71 -12.04 -10.96
N GLY A 172 5.72 -12.38 -10.12
CA GLY A 172 4.54 -11.57 -9.85
C GLY A 172 3.38 -12.34 -9.22
N ARG A 173 2.35 -11.63 -8.71
CA ARG A 173 1.17 -12.24 -8.06
C ARG A 173 0.28 -13.06 -9.01
N GLY A 174 0.23 -12.74 -10.30
CA GLY A 174 -0.50 -13.53 -11.30
C GLY A 174 0.04 -14.96 -11.48
N PRO A 175 1.34 -15.13 -11.76
CA PRO A 175 1.98 -16.45 -11.75
C PRO A 175 1.83 -17.22 -10.44
N ILE A 176 1.86 -16.54 -9.29
CA ILE A 176 1.62 -17.16 -7.96
C ILE A 176 0.20 -17.72 -7.89
N ARG A 177 -0.81 -16.93 -8.29
CA ARG A 177 -2.20 -17.40 -8.30
C ARG A 177 -2.36 -18.62 -9.20
N LEU A 178 -1.72 -18.64 -10.38
CA LEU A 178 -1.74 -19.82 -11.26
C LEU A 178 -1.10 -21.06 -10.59
N ALA A 179 -0.05 -20.88 -9.80
CA ALA A 179 0.58 -21.96 -9.04
C ALA A 179 -0.36 -22.47 -7.94
N PHE A 180 -1.05 -21.57 -7.24
CA PHE A 180 -2.11 -21.90 -6.28
C PHE A 180 -3.26 -22.67 -6.94
N GLU A 181 -3.79 -22.18 -8.07
CA GLU A 181 -4.86 -22.83 -8.84
C GLU A 181 -4.47 -24.23 -9.34
N ARG A 182 -3.16 -24.46 -9.58
CA ARG A 182 -2.60 -25.76 -9.97
C ARG A 182 -2.29 -26.68 -8.78
N GLY A 183 -2.43 -26.19 -7.55
CA GLY A 183 -2.10 -26.92 -6.32
C GLY A 183 -0.60 -27.04 -6.04
N GLU A 184 0.24 -26.21 -6.65
CA GLU A 184 1.67 -26.12 -6.35
C GLU A 184 1.91 -25.41 -5.01
N THR A 185 1.04 -24.47 -4.67
CA THR A 185 0.90 -23.82 -3.36
C THR A 185 -0.55 -23.94 -2.89
N ASN A 186 -0.82 -23.71 -1.61
CA ASN A 186 -2.17 -23.81 -1.04
C ASN A 186 -2.55 -22.65 -0.10
N VAL A 187 -1.65 -21.69 0.08
CA VAL A 187 -1.91 -20.38 0.68
C VAL A 187 -1.52 -19.31 -0.34
N ASP A 188 -2.39 -18.32 -0.52
CA ASP A 188 -2.12 -17.18 -1.39
C ASP A 188 -2.75 -15.91 -0.79
N PHE A 189 -2.29 -14.75 -1.26
CA PHE A 189 -3.00 -13.49 -1.04
C PHE A 189 -3.18 -12.75 -2.36
N GLN A 190 -4.19 -11.91 -2.49
CA GLN A 190 -4.19 -10.92 -3.57
C GLN A 190 -4.55 -9.57 -2.98
N PHE A 191 -4.04 -8.50 -3.57
CA PHE A 191 -4.55 -7.17 -3.24
C PHE A 191 -6.05 -7.13 -3.54
N THR A 192 -6.83 -6.47 -2.69
CA THR A 192 -8.29 -6.55 -2.72
C THR A 192 -8.90 -6.28 -4.11
N PRO A 193 -8.46 -5.30 -4.91
CA PRO A 193 -8.98 -5.11 -6.27
C PRO A 193 -8.81 -6.34 -7.18
N VAL A 194 -7.67 -7.04 -7.06
CA VAL A 194 -7.38 -8.27 -7.82
C VAL A 194 -8.14 -9.45 -7.23
N TYR A 195 -8.26 -9.55 -5.90
CA TYR A 195 -9.06 -10.58 -5.25
C TYR A 195 -10.52 -10.53 -5.74
N MET A 196 -11.15 -9.35 -5.69
CA MET A 196 -12.55 -9.16 -6.09
C MET A 196 -12.81 -9.57 -7.54
N THR A 197 -11.85 -9.31 -8.44
CA THR A 197 -12.03 -9.53 -9.88
C THR A 197 -11.53 -10.88 -10.38
N GLN A 198 -10.60 -11.53 -9.65
CA GLN A 198 -9.90 -12.72 -10.14
C GLN A 198 -9.89 -13.92 -9.17
N VAL A 199 -10.34 -13.73 -7.92
CA VAL A 199 -10.35 -14.79 -6.90
C VAL A 199 -11.72 -14.99 -6.27
N ALA A 200 -12.54 -13.95 -6.09
CA ALA A 200 -13.83 -14.06 -5.41
C ALA A 200 -14.72 -15.19 -5.96
N SER A 201 -14.72 -15.43 -7.28
CA SER A 201 -15.46 -16.53 -7.89
C SER A 201 -15.02 -17.93 -7.42
N SER A 202 -13.73 -18.11 -7.08
CA SER A 202 -13.23 -19.38 -6.55
C SER A 202 -13.63 -19.60 -5.08
N VAL A 203 -13.95 -18.53 -4.36
CA VAL A 203 -14.56 -18.60 -3.03
C VAL A 203 -16.04 -18.92 -3.15
N GLU A 204 -16.74 -18.28 -4.08
CA GLU A 204 -18.16 -18.54 -4.38
C GLU A 204 -18.43 -19.98 -4.85
N ASP A 205 -17.52 -20.56 -5.64
CA ASP A 205 -17.63 -21.95 -6.11
C ASP A 205 -17.09 -23.00 -5.11
N GLY A 206 -16.50 -22.55 -4.00
CA GLY A 206 -16.01 -23.39 -2.91
C GLY A 206 -14.67 -24.08 -3.20
N SER A 207 -13.94 -23.68 -4.25
CA SER A 207 -12.58 -24.19 -4.51
C SER A 207 -11.50 -23.49 -3.65
N SER A 208 -11.82 -22.32 -3.11
CA SER A 208 -10.97 -21.53 -2.20
C SER A 208 -11.76 -21.06 -0.98
N VAL A 209 -11.05 -20.74 0.11
CA VAL A 209 -11.62 -20.18 1.33
C VAL A 209 -10.89 -18.88 1.66
N ALA A 210 -11.60 -17.75 1.60
CA ALA A 210 -11.08 -16.47 2.06
C ALA A 210 -11.09 -16.42 3.59
N LEU A 211 -9.97 -16.05 4.18
CA LEU A 211 -9.78 -16.13 5.64
C LEU A 211 -9.84 -14.74 6.26
N MET A 212 -8.97 -13.85 5.80
CA MET A 212 -8.75 -12.57 6.46
C MET A 212 -8.22 -11.54 5.49
N THR A 213 -8.44 -10.28 5.85
CA THR A 213 -7.83 -9.14 5.19
C THR A 213 -6.58 -8.69 5.94
N GLY A 214 -5.68 -7.97 5.26
CA GLY A 214 -4.62 -7.23 5.94
C GLY A 214 -5.10 -6.07 6.84
N GLY A 215 -6.41 -5.80 6.87
CA GLY A 215 -7.00 -4.70 7.60
C GLY A 215 -6.87 -3.34 6.90
N SER A 216 -7.40 -2.32 7.57
CA SER A 216 -7.34 -0.92 7.16
C SER A 216 -7.06 -0.03 8.37
N MET A 217 -6.72 1.24 8.12
CA MET A 217 -6.47 2.20 9.20
C MET A 217 -7.76 2.57 9.93
N ASP A 218 -7.73 2.49 11.26
CA ASP A 218 -8.74 3.09 12.13
C ASP A 218 -8.54 4.61 12.23
N GLU A 219 -9.48 5.28 12.90
CA GLU A 219 -9.43 6.72 13.15
C GLU A 219 -8.21 7.18 13.97
N ASN A 220 -7.51 6.24 14.63
CA ASN A 220 -6.33 6.49 15.45
C ASN A 220 -5.02 6.13 14.72
N GLY A 221 -5.09 5.81 13.42
CA GLY A 221 -3.91 5.46 12.60
C GLY A 221 -3.35 4.07 12.88
N ARG A 222 -4.17 3.13 13.38
CA ARG A 222 -3.79 1.73 13.60
C ARG A 222 -4.42 0.83 12.54
N LEU A 223 -3.64 -0.12 12.02
CA LEU A 223 -4.09 -1.06 10.99
C LEU A 223 -4.94 -2.22 11.57
N ILE A 224 -6.06 -1.87 12.22
CA ILE A 224 -6.91 -2.83 12.93
C ILE A 224 -8.34 -2.92 12.39
N ALA A 225 -8.76 -1.93 11.59
CA ALA A 225 -10.11 -1.90 11.04
C ALA A 225 -10.28 -2.91 9.89
N ARG A 226 -11.53 -3.21 9.52
CA ARG A 226 -11.82 -4.06 8.36
C ARG A 226 -11.54 -3.32 7.05
N ASP A 227 -11.19 -4.08 6.03
CA ASP A 227 -11.08 -3.54 4.68
C ASP A 227 -12.46 -3.05 4.18
N PRO A 228 -12.62 -1.76 3.84
CA PRO A 228 -13.91 -1.22 3.40
C PRO A 228 -14.43 -1.84 2.10
N ALA A 229 -13.56 -2.40 1.25
CA ALA A 229 -13.98 -3.02 -0.01
C ALA A 229 -14.48 -4.47 0.18
N VAL A 230 -14.10 -5.14 1.28
CA VAL A 230 -14.52 -6.51 1.62
C VAL A 230 -14.84 -6.63 3.13
N PRO A 231 -15.81 -5.87 3.66
CA PRO A 231 -16.06 -5.72 5.10
C PRO A 231 -16.58 -6.99 5.80
N ASP A 232 -16.98 -8.01 5.03
CA ASP A 232 -17.44 -9.29 5.57
C ASP A 232 -16.28 -10.15 6.10
N LEU A 233 -15.05 -9.91 5.64
CA LEU A 233 -13.86 -10.62 6.09
C LEU A 233 -13.22 -9.91 7.30
N PRO A 234 -12.75 -10.65 8.32
CA PRO A 234 -12.06 -10.05 9.46
C PRO A 234 -10.69 -9.49 9.07
N SER A 235 -10.19 -8.51 9.82
CA SER A 235 -8.78 -8.10 9.75
C SER A 235 -7.87 -9.11 10.47
N VAL A 236 -6.55 -9.08 10.20
CA VAL A 236 -5.56 -9.85 10.99
C VAL A 236 -5.71 -9.58 12.50
N TYR A 237 -5.99 -8.32 12.87
CA TYR A 237 -6.25 -7.93 14.25
C TYR A 237 -7.46 -8.67 14.84
N GLU A 238 -8.60 -8.67 14.13
CA GLU A 238 -9.80 -9.36 14.59
C GLU A 238 -9.57 -10.87 14.69
N VAL A 239 -8.88 -11.49 13.72
CA VAL A 239 -8.53 -12.91 13.80
C VAL A 239 -7.68 -13.21 15.03
N TYR A 240 -6.68 -12.37 15.34
CA TYR A 240 -5.86 -12.54 16.53
C TYR A 240 -6.71 -12.46 17.81
N VAL A 241 -7.54 -11.43 17.94
CA VAL A 241 -8.38 -11.23 19.13
C VAL A 241 -9.37 -12.38 19.30
N ASP A 242 -9.99 -12.85 18.21
CA ASP A 242 -10.96 -13.94 18.24
C ASP A 242 -10.32 -15.27 18.66
N VAL A 243 -9.10 -15.55 18.22
CA VAL A 243 -8.40 -16.82 18.51
C VAL A 243 -7.74 -16.80 19.90
N PHE A 244 -7.06 -15.71 20.26
CA PHE A 244 -6.24 -15.64 21.46
C PHE A 244 -6.94 -14.97 22.65
N GLY A 245 -8.04 -14.25 22.42
CA GLY A 245 -8.83 -13.60 23.47
C GLY A 245 -8.20 -12.35 24.08
N GLU A 246 -7.15 -11.80 23.45
CA GLU A 246 -6.45 -10.58 23.88
C GLU A 246 -5.98 -9.76 22.67
N GLU A 247 -5.64 -8.48 22.89
CA GLU A 247 -5.09 -7.63 21.83
C GLU A 247 -3.65 -8.04 21.50
N PRO A 248 -3.25 -8.06 20.21
CA PRO A 248 -1.88 -8.34 19.82
C PRO A 248 -0.93 -7.25 20.35
N SER A 249 0.26 -7.68 20.76
CA SER A 249 1.30 -6.81 21.29
C SER A 249 2.67 -7.43 21.06
N GLY A 250 3.74 -6.65 21.29
CA GLY A 250 5.11 -7.08 21.08
C GLY A 250 5.65 -6.70 19.71
N VAL A 251 6.92 -7.03 19.49
CA VAL A 251 7.68 -6.55 18.33
C VAL A 251 7.16 -7.10 17.00
N GLU A 252 6.61 -8.31 16.99
CA GLU A 252 5.99 -8.94 15.82
C GLU A 252 4.77 -8.13 15.36
N TRP A 253 3.93 -7.71 16.31
CA TRP A 253 2.76 -6.88 16.03
C TRP A 253 3.14 -5.46 15.61
N ASP A 254 4.12 -4.86 16.29
CA ASP A 254 4.61 -3.53 15.93
C ASP A 254 5.24 -3.52 14.52
N ALA A 255 5.94 -4.59 14.16
CA ALA A 255 6.47 -4.81 12.81
C ALA A 255 5.34 -4.97 11.78
N TYR A 256 4.30 -5.76 12.08
CA TYR A 256 3.14 -5.90 11.21
C TYR A 256 2.43 -4.55 11.00
N GLN A 257 2.20 -3.78 12.07
CA GLN A 257 1.60 -2.45 12.00
C GLN A 257 2.42 -1.51 11.11
N ALA A 258 3.74 -1.46 11.30
CA ALA A 258 4.62 -0.58 10.52
C ALA A 258 4.64 -0.96 9.03
N MET A 259 4.92 -2.22 8.71
CA MET A 259 5.05 -2.65 7.31
C MET A 259 3.71 -2.77 6.62
N GLY A 260 2.68 -3.24 7.32
CA GLY A 260 1.30 -3.29 6.83
C GLY A 260 0.76 -1.89 6.53
N ALA A 261 1.04 -0.89 7.37
CA ALA A 261 0.69 0.50 7.08
C ALA A 261 1.34 0.99 5.78
N LEU A 262 2.64 0.78 5.62
CA LEU A 262 3.38 1.20 4.42
C LEU A 262 2.90 0.48 3.14
N THR A 263 2.38 -0.74 3.26
CA THR A 263 1.89 -1.51 2.11
C THR A 263 0.41 -1.32 1.81
N LEU A 264 -0.46 -1.19 2.81
CA LEU A 264 -1.91 -1.19 2.60
C LEU A 264 -2.51 0.22 2.70
N ALA A 265 -2.10 0.99 3.70
CA ALA A 265 -2.59 2.36 3.88
C ALA A 265 -1.85 3.36 2.98
N TYR A 266 -0.53 3.18 2.84
CA TYR A 266 0.35 4.08 2.08
C TYR A 266 1.01 3.39 0.89
N GLY A 267 0.46 2.24 0.49
CA GLY A 267 0.97 1.35 -0.53
C GLY A 267 1.11 1.94 -1.92
N LEU A 268 0.31 2.96 -2.26
CA LEU A 268 0.49 3.82 -3.41
C LEU A 268 0.49 5.26 -2.91
N THR A 269 1.65 5.90 -2.93
CA THR A 269 1.83 7.26 -2.42
C THR A 269 2.55 8.11 -3.44
N ALA A 270 2.00 9.30 -3.68
CA ALA A 270 2.64 10.38 -4.42
C ALA A 270 3.43 11.27 -3.46
N TYR A 271 4.71 11.49 -3.78
CA TYR A 271 5.61 12.37 -3.05
C TYR A 271 5.97 13.60 -3.89
N LEU A 272 6.14 14.71 -3.19
CA LEU A 272 6.63 16.00 -3.68
C LEU A 272 7.99 16.29 -3.04
N HIS A 273 8.72 17.23 -3.64
CA HIS A 273 10.00 17.69 -3.10
C HIS A 273 9.84 18.17 -1.63
N PRO A 274 10.81 17.94 -0.73
CA PRO A 274 10.72 18.32 0.69
C PRO A 274 10.36 19.79 0.94
N ASP A 275 10.96 20.69 0.15
CA ASP A 275 10.73 22.14 0.27
C ASP A 275 9.46 22.65 -0.46
N THR A 276 8.58 21.75 -0.90
CA THR A 276 7.35 22.17 -1.61
C THR A 276 6.47 23.00 -0.66
N PRO A 277 6.05 24.22 -1.06
CA PRO A 277 5.22 25.09 -0.24
C PRO A 277 3.86 24.48 0.12
N ASP A 278 3.35 24.81 1.30
CA ASP A 278 2.04 24.31 1.77
C ASP A 278 0.89 24.71 0.84
N GLU A 279 0.97 25.85 0.15
CA GLU A 279 -0.04 26.22 -0.85
C GLU A 279 -0.16 25.23 -2.01
N ILE A 280 0.95 24.58 -2.39
CA ILE A 280 0.99 23.56 -3.44
C ILE A 280 0.45 22.24 -2.88
N VAL A 281 0.88 21.84 -1.67
CA VAL A 281 0.37 20.64 -1.00
C VAL A 281 -1.16 20.73 -0.79
N ASN A 282 -1.65 21.90 -0.38
CA ASN A 282 -3.08 22.16 -0.22
C ASN A 282 -3.83 22.10 -1.57
N ALA A 283 -3.22 22.53 -2.68
CA ALA A 283 -3.85 22.39 -3.99
C ALA A 283 -4.06 20.91 -4.39
N PHE A 284 -3.11 20.02 -4.03
CA PHE A 284 -3.31 18.57 -4.18
C PHE A 284 -4.37 18.03 -3.23
N ALA A 285 -4.41 18.49 -1.97
CA ALA A 285 -5.43 18.10 -1.00
C ALA A 285 -6.85 18.46 -1.48
N ASP A 286 -7.03 19.68 -2.00
CA ASP A 286 -8.29 20.15 -2.56
C ASP A 286 -8.70 19.34 -3.79
N ALA A 287 -7.73 18.96 -4.65
CA ALA A 287 -7.99 18.09 -5.79
C ALA A 287 -8.42 16.69 -5.34
N VAL A 288 -7.75 16.09 -4.35
CA VAL A 288 -8.13 14.79 -3.77
C VAL A 288 -9.56 14.82 -3.24
N ALA A 289 -9.95 15.88 -2.52
CA ALA A 289 -11.32 16.04 -2.03
C ALA A 289 -12.34 16.05 -3.19
N ARG A 290 -12.06 16.82 -4.26
CA ARG A 290 -12.93 16.86 -5.45
C ARG A 290 -12.98 15.53 -6.20
N ILE A 291 -11.86 14.83 -6.33
CA ILE A 291 -11.79 13.53 -7.01
C ILE A 291 -12.61 12.49 -6.26
N ASN A 292 -12.52 12.46 -4.92
CA ASN A 292 -13.30 11.53 -4.11
C ASN A 292 -14.82 11.78 -4.16
N GLU A 293 -15.25 12.99 -4.56
CA GLU A 293 -16.67 13.32 -4.79
C GLU A 293 -17.10 13.15 -6.26
N ASP A 294 -16.16 12.89 -7.18
CA ASP A 294 -16.45 12.74 -8.61
C ASP A 294 -17.18 11.41 -8.87
N PRO A 295 -18.43 11.43 -9.39
CA PRO A 295 -19.20 10.22 -9.66
C PRO A 295 -18.50 9.26 -10.64
N GLU A 296 -17.74 9.78 -11.61
CA GLU A 296 -17.00 8.96 -12.58
C GLU A 296 -15.79 8.28 -11.92
N PHE A 297 -15.13 8.95 -10.98
CA PHE A 297 -14.07 8.33 -10.17
C PHE A 297 -14.65 7.21 -9.31
N ILE A 298 -15.79 7.46 -8.65
CA ILE A 298 -16.46 6.47 -7.79
C ILE A 298 -16.90 5.25 -8.61
N GLU A 299 -17.49 5.45 -9.79
CA GLU A 299 -17.99 4.36 -10.65
C GLU A 299 -16.84 3.56 -11.28
N GLU A 300 -15.91 4.22 -11.96
CA GLU A 300 -14.81 3.54 -12.65
C GLU A 300 -13.77 2.98 -11.67
N GLY A 301 -13.58 3.65 -10.53
CA GLY A 301 -12.64 3.26 -9.49
C GLY A 301 -12.94 1.89 -8.88
N GLN A 302 -14.19 1.41 -8.95
CA GLN A 302 -14.55 0.06 -8.49
C GLN A 302 -13.72 -1.03 -9.17
N GLN A 303 -13.50 -0.90 -10.49
CA GLN A 303 -12.79 -1.92 -11.27
C GLN A 303 -11.28 -1.73 -11.27
N VAL A 304 -10.82 -0.48 -11.21
CA VAL A 304 -9.40 -0.16 -11.37
C VAL A 304 -8.67 -0.14 -10.04
N VAL A 305 -9.26 0.53 -9.04
CA VAL A 305 -8.61 0.75 -7.75
C VAL A 305 -9.31 0.01 -6.61
N GLY A 306 -10.43 -0.67 -6.85
CA GLY A 306 -11.20 -1.42 -5.84
C GLY A 306 -12.17 -0.56 -5.04
N GLY A 307 -12.54 0.62 -5.56
CA GLY A 307 -13.49 1.52 -4.90
C GLY A 307 -12.92 2.30 -3.72
N TYR A 308 -11.60 2.26 -3.51
CA TYR A 308 -10.95 3.03 -2.45
C TYR A 308 -10.91 4.52 -2.79
N ALA A 309 -11.22 5.35 -1.80
CA ALA A 309 -11.01 6.79 -1.87
C ALA A 309 -9.52 7.13 -1.81
N MET A 310 -9.12 8.17 -2.53
CA MET A 310 -7.78 8.73 -2.41
C MET A 310 -7.55 9.32 -1.01
N THR A 311 -6.32 9.22 -0.52
CA THR A 311 -5.89 9.80 0.74
C THR A 311 -5.32 11.19 0.52
N SER A 312 -5.81 12.15 1.29
CA SER A 312 -5.34 13.53 1.25
C SER A 312 -4.02 13.69 2.01
N PRO A 313 -3.07 14.52 1.55
CA PRO A 313 -1.82 14.75 2.28
C PRO A 313 -2.03 15.42 3.64
N VAL A 314 -3.06 16.26 3.78
CA VAL A 314 -3.36 16.94 5.06
C VAL A 314 -3.81 15.97 6.16
N ASP A 315 -4.39 14.83 5.78
CA ASP A 315 -4.89 13.83 6.72
C ASP A 315 -3.82 12.80 7.10
N ALA A 316 -2.88 12.53 6.19
CA ALA A 316 -2.03 11.35 6.27
C ALA A 316 -0.52 11.60 6.30
N GLU A 317 0.00 12.78 5.90
CA GLU A 317 1.45 12.99 5.78
C GLU A 317 2.20 12.71 7.09
N ALA A 318 1.65 13.15 8.23
CA ALA A 318 2.26 12.93 9.54
C ALA A 318 2.32 11.44 9.91
N ALA A 319 1.23 10.70 9.66
CA ALA A 319 1.15 9.27 9.96
C ALA A 319 2.03 8.44 9.01
N LEU A 320 2.09 8.81 7.73
CA LEU A 320 3.03 8.25 6.76
C LEU A 320 4.48 8.44 7.22
N ARG A 321 4.85 9.67 7.61
CA ARG A 321 6.21 9.99 8.08
C ARG A 321 6.60 9.15 9.30
N ALA A 322 5.66 8.93 10.23
CA ALA A 322 5.86 8.05 11.38
C ALA A 322 6.01 6.58 10.96
N ALA A 323 5.19 6.08 10.03
CA ALA A 323 5.26 4.70 9.54
C ALA A 323 6.59 4.41 8.81
N LEU A 324 7.19 5.41 8.16
CA LEU A 324 8.50 5.33 7.52
C LEU A 324 9.68 5.27 8.51
N GLN A 325 9.41 5.44 9.81
CA GLN A 325 10.43 5.51 10.86
C GLN A 325 10.07 4.57 12.02
N PRO A 326 10.02 3.25 11.79
CA PRO A 326 9.80 2.30 12.88
C PRO A 326 10.92 2.39 13.93
N SER A 327 10.63 1.89 15.13
CA SER A 327 11.63 1.83 16.21
C SER A 327 12.84 0.98 15.81
N ASP A 328 13.98 1.22 16.47
CA ASP A 328 15.18 0.41 16.23
C ASP A 328 14.95 -1.07 16.56
N GLU A 329 14.13 -1.37 17.57
CA GLU A 329 13.71 -2.73 17.93
C GLU A 329 12.92 -3.41 16.79
N VAL A 330 11.96 -2.71 16.18
CA VAL A 330 11.21 -3.22 15.03
C VAL A 330 12.13 -3.40 13.82
N ARG A 331 13.05 -2.45 13.56
CA ARG A 331 14.00 -2.59 12.46
C ARG A 331 14.93 -3.78 12.66
N GLU A 332 15.46 -3.98 13.86
CA GLU A 332 16.32 -5.12 14.20
C GLU A 332 15.57 -6.45 14.06
N TYR A 333 14.32 -6.52 14.56
CA TYR A 333 13.46 -7.68 14.36
C TYR A 333 13.24 -8.00 12.88
N LEU A 334 12.90 -7.00 12.06
CA LEU A 334 12.67 -7.18 10.62
C LEU A 334 13.92 -7.70 9.92
N ILE A 335 15.10 -7.12 10.20
CA ILE A 335 16.37 -7.56 9.61
C ILE A 335 16.67 -9.01 10.01
N ASN A 336 16.57 -9.35 11.30
CA ASN A 336 16.83 -10.70 11.78
C ASN A 336 15.86 -11.72 11.19
N LEU A 337 14.55 -11.42 11.15
CA LEU A 337 13.55 -12.27 10.53
C LEU A 337 13.88 -12.52 9.05
N LEU A 338 14.18 -11.46 8.31
CA LEU A 338 14.47 -11.53 6.88
C LEU A 338 15.78 -12.29 6.59
N THR A 339 16.81 -12.10 7.40
CA THR A 339 18.09 -12.81 7.25
C THR A 339 17.99 -14.28 7.68
N ASP A 340 17.42 -14.57 8.85
CA ASP A 340 17.46 -15.92 9.43
C ASP A 340 16.41 -16.86 8.83
N LYS A 341 15.21 -16.35 8.52
CA LYS A 341 14.10 -17.18 8.02
C LYS A 341 14.01 -17.17 6.49
N PHE A 342 14.43 -16.08 5.84
CA PHE A 342 14.23 -15.87 4.41
C PHE A 342 15.53 -15.67 3.62
N ASP A 343 16.69 -15.83 4.26
CA ASP A 343 18.03 -15.71 3.64
C ASP A 343 18.29 -14.37 2.93
N VAL A 344 17.60 -13.29 3.34
CA VAL A 344 17.77 -11.95 2.75
C VAL A 344 19.09 -11.33 3.22
N GLN A 345 19.81 -10.74 2.27
CA GLN A 345 21.06 -10.00 2.50
C GLN A 345 20.80 -8.50 2.40
N PHE A 346 21.41 -7.73 3.30
CA PHE A 346 21.34 -6.26 3.38
C PHE A 346 22.71 -5.63 3.16
#